data_AF-A0A953NXU7-F1
#
_entry.id   AF-A0A953NXU7-F1
#
_cell.length_a   1.000
_cell.length_b   1.000
_cell.length_c   1.000
_cell.angle_alpha   90.00
_cell.angle_beta   90.00
_cell.angle_gamma   90.00
#
_symmetry.space_group_name_H-M   'P 1'
#
loop_
_entity.id
_entity.type
_entity.pdbx_description
1 polymer ?
#
loop_
_entity_poly.entity_id
_entity_poly.type
_entity_poly.pdbx_seq_one_letter_code
_entity_poly.pdbx_strand_id
1 'polypeptide(L)'
;MKRLAQSTLTSKEQITIPKVVCQLLGIHAGDRLVWSRDAVGRLIVSRRHPPTLADIRVAVVAAGRMKSTVGVTVKDMRAGIAAAIRRKHGRG
;
A
#
# COMPACT_ATOMS: atom_id res chain seq x y z
N MET A 1 -3.86 8.06 -32.98
CA MET A 1 -3.98 8.67 -31.64
C MET A 1 -3.21 9.98 -31.62
N LYS A 2 -3.75 11.04 -31.01
CA LYS A 2 -3.03 12.32 -30.85
C LYS A 2 -2.27 12.29 -29.52
N ARG A 3 -0.97 12.63 -29.53
CA ARG A 3 -0.15 12.70 -28.31
C ARG A 3 -0.61 13.90 -27.48
N LEU A 4 -1.00 13.66 -26.23
CA LEU A 4 -1.53 14.69 -25.32
C LEU A 4 -0.41 15.43 -24.57
N ALA A 5 0.54 14.69 -24.00
CA ALA A 5 1.69 15.23 -23.28
C ALA A 5 2.82 14.20 -23.22
N GLN A 6 4.00 14.61 -22.80
CA GLN A 6 5.15 13.75 -22.53
C GLN A 6 5.74 14.12 -21.16
N SER A 7 6.14 13.10 -20.40
CA SER A 7 6.82 13.26 -19.12
C SER A 7 8.31 12.95 -19.28
N THR A 8 9.12 13.56 -18.43
CA THR A 8 10.55 13.28 -18.35
C THR A 8 10.85 12.62 -17.01
N LEU A 9 11.61 11.53 -17.04
CA LEU A 9 12.20 10.96 -15.84
C LEU A 9 13.41 11.81 -15.46
N THR A 10 13.38 12.42 -14.29
CA THR A 10 14.48 13.22 -13.77
C THR A 10 15.64 12.32 -13.32
N SER A 11 16.82 12.91 -13.13
CA SER A 11 17.99 12.21 -12.59
C SER A 11 17.81 11.65 -11.18
N LYS A 12 16.75 12.07 -10.46
CA LYS A 12 16.37 11.57 -9.13
C LYS A 12 15.27 10.51 -9.19
N GLU A 13 15.06 9.91 -10.37
CA GLU A 13 14.03 8.91 -10.61
C GLU A 13 12.59 9.41 -10.39
N GLN A 14 12.38 10.73 -10.41
CA GLN A 14 11.04 11.33 -10.31
C GLN A 14 10.47 11.57 -11.70
N ILE A 15 9.19 11.23 -11.90
CA ILE A 15 8.45 11.54 -13.13
C ILE A 15 7.69 12.84 -12.92
N THR A 16 7.87 13.79 -13.84
CA THR A 16 7.03 14.99 -13.87
C THR A 16 5.70 14.70 -14.54
N ILE A 17 4.61 15.15 -13.92
CA ILE A 17 3.26 15.06 -14.51
C ILE A 17 2.93 16.42 -15.13
N PRO A 18 2.73 16.51 -16.47
CA PRO A 18 2.43 17.77 -17.13
C PRO A 18 1.13 18.40 -16.60
N LYS A 19 1.11 19.73 -16.47
CA LYS A 19 -0.01 20.49 -15.89
C LYS A 19 -1.37 20.12 -16.50
N VAL A 20 -1.43 19.96 -17.82
CA VAL A 20 -2.67 19.56 -18.53
C VAL A 20 -3.19 18.19 -18.10
N VAL A 21 -2.29 17.24 -17.81
CA VAL A 21 -2.64 15.91 -17.33
C VAL A 21 -3.14 15.98 -15.89
N CYS A 22 -2.49 16.78 -15.03
CA CYS A 22 -2.96 17.02 -13.66
C CYS A 22 -4.38 17.59 -13.64
N GLN A 23 -4.67 18.56 -14.50
CA GLN A 23 -6.00 19.18 -14.59
C GLN A 23 -7.06 18.19 -15.06
N LEU A 24 -6.78 17.42 -16.10
CA LEU A 24 -7.71 16.42 -16.63
C LEU A 24 -8.02 15.30 -15.63
N LEU A 25 -7.04 14.92 -14.82
CA LEU A 25 -7.16 13.84 -13.84
C LEU A 25 -7.46 14.32 -12.41
N GLY A 26 -7.55 15.63 -12.18
CA GLY A 26 -7.74 16.21 -10.85
C GLY A 26 -6.65 15.85 -9.84
N ILE A 27 -5.40 15.73 -10.30
CA ILE A 27 -4.23 15.39 -9.46
C ILE A 27 -3.58 16.66 -8.92
N HIS A 28 -3.27 16.66 -7.63
CA HIS A 28 -2.67 17.79 -6.92
C HIS A 28 -1.33 17.41 -6.30
N ALA A 29 -0.53 18.42 -5.94
CA ALA A 29 0.70 18.18 -5.19
C ALA A 29 0.40 17.50 -3.85
N GLY A 30 1.13 16.43 -3.53
CA GLY A 30 0.90 15.62 -2.33
C GLY A 30 -0.03 14.42 -2.53
N ASP A 31 -0.73 14.34 -3.67
CA ASP A 31 -1.49 13.14 -4.01
C ASP A 31 -0.56 11.94 -4.15
N ARG A 32 -0.99 10.82 -3.57
CA ARG A 32 -0.30 9.54 -3.74
C ARG A 32 -0.89 8.83 -4.96
N LEU A 33 -0.02 8.33 -5.83
CA LEU A 33 -0.41 7.50 -6.96
C LEU A 33 -0.10 6.04 -6.65
N VAL A 34 -0.83 5.12 -7.27
CA VAL A 34 -0.63 3.69 -7.18
C VAL A 34 -0.43 3.16 -8.59
N TRP A 35 0.65 2.42 -8.77
CA TRP A 35 0.99 1.73 -10.01
C TRP A 35 0.59 0.27 -9.88
N SER A 36 -0.23 -0.21 -10.80
CA SER A 36 -0.67 -1.59 -10.87
C SER A 36 -0.53 -2.12 -12.29
N ARG A 37 -0.60 -3.45 -12.44
CA ARG A 37 -0.71 -4.09 -13.75
C ARG A 37 -2.11 -4.66 -13.91
N ASP A 38 -2.68 -4.49 -15.09
CA ASP A 38 -3.90 -5.21 -15.45
C ASP A 38 -3.62 -6.66 -15.87
N ALA A 39 -4.68 -7.43 -16.12
CA ALA A 39 -4.60 -8.82 -16.55
C ALA A 39 -3.89 -9.01 -17.90
N VAL A 40 -3.76 -7.94 -18.70
CA VAL A 40 -3.11 -7.93 -20.02
C VAL A 40 -1.68 -7.39 -19.92
N GLY A 41 -1.18 -7.13 -18.70
CA GLY A 41 0.18 -6.69 -18.42
C GLY A 41 0.44 -5.19 -18.57
N ARG A 42 -0.60 -4.37 -18.85
CA ARG A 42 -0.48 -2.92 -19.00
C ARG A 42 -0.27 -2.26 -17.65
N LEU A 43 0.61 -1.26 -17.61
CA LEU A 43 0.82 -0.44 -16.41
C LEU A 43 -0.31 0.59 -16.29
N ILE A 44 -1.05 0.53 -15.18
CA ILE A 44 -2.12 1.46 -14.85
C ILE A 44 -1.65 2.33 -13.68
N VAL A 45 -1.95 3.63 -13.77
CA VAL A 45 -1.73 4.59 -12.68
C VAL A 45 -3.07 5.06 -12.17
N SER A 46 -3.29 4.96 -10.87
CA SER A 46 -4.52 5.39 -10.20
C SER A 46 -4.22 6.30 -9.03
N ARG A 47 -5.16 7.15 -8.64
CA ARG A 47 -5.04 7.91 -7.40
C ARG A 47 -5.20 6.95 -6.21
N ARG A 48 -4.33 7.05 -5.22
CA ARG A 48 -4.52 6.36 -3.96
C ARG A 48 -5.71 7.00 -3.25
N HIS A 49 -6.82 6.28 -3.16
CA HIS A 49 -7.90 6.69 -2.28
C HIS A 49 -7.45 6.53 -0.81
N PRO A 50 -7.78 7.48 0.07
CA PRO A 50 -7.67 7.24 1.50
C PRO A 50 -8.44 5.95 1.85
N PRO A 51 -7.92 5.10 2.75
CA PRO A 51 -8.68 3.94 3.20
C PRO A 51 -10.03 4.41 3.74
N THR A 52 -11.11 3.86 3.21
CA THR A 52 -12.43 4.06 3.79
C THR A 52 -12.54 3.28 5.10
N LEU A 53 -13.55 3.60 5.91
CA LEU A 53 -13.85 2.80 7.10
C LEU A 53 -14.11 1.32 6.76
N ALA A 54 -14.68 1.05 5.57
CA ALA A 54 -14.89 -0.30 5.09
C ALA A 54 -13.57 -1.02 4.81
N ASP A 55 -12.62 -0.36 4.13
CA ASP A 55 -11.29 -0.91 3.87
C ASP A 55 -10.54 -1.22 5.18
N ILE A 56 -10.65 -0.32 6.16
CA ILE A 56 -10.07 -0.50 7.49
C ILE A 56 -10.73 -1.70 8.19
N ARG A 57 -12.06 -1.82 8.14
CA ARG A 57 -12.77 -2.97 8.73
C ARG A 57 -12.34 -4.29 8.11
N VAL A 58 -12.22 -4.36 6.78
CA VAL A 58 -11.75 -5.55 6.08
C VAL A 58 -10.32 -5.90 6.50
N ALA A 59 -9.42 -4.92 6.55
CA ALA A 59 -8.05 -5.13 7.00
C ALA A 59 -7.98 -5.61 8.46
N VAL A 60 -8.80 -5.05 9.36
CA VAL A 60 -8.88 -5.46 10.77
C VAL A 60 -9.43 -6.89 10.90
N VAL A 61 -10.46 -7.24 10.12
CA VAL A 61 -11.00 -8.61 10.10
C VAL A 61 -9.96 -9.59 9.55
N ALA A 62 -9.26 -9.24 8.47
CA ALA A 62 -8.21 -10.06 7.87
C ALA A 62 -6.98 -10.23 8.78
N ALA A 63 -6.65 -9.23 9.59
CA ALA A 63 -5.62 -9.33 10.62
C ALA A 63 -5.99 -10.29 11.77
N GLY A 64 -7.26 -10.71 11.84
CA GLY A 64 -7.79 -11.62 12.85
C GLY A 64 -8.02 -10.94 14.20
N ARG A 65 -8.73 -11.64 15.09
CA ARG A 65 -8.92 -11.20 16.49
C ARG A 65 -7.57 -11.29 17.21
N MET A 66 -6.86 -10.17 17.34
CA MET A 66 -5.83 -10.07 18.37
C MET A 66 -6.52 -10.15 19.73
N LYS A 67 -6.02 -11.03 20.62
CA LYS A 67 -6.41 -10.98 22.02
C LYS A 67 -6.11 -9.57 22.53
N SER A 68 -7.15 -8.87 22.98
CA SER A 68 -6.98 -7.61 23.73
C SER A 68 -5.99 -7.86 24.87
N THR A 69 -5.19 -6.85 25.22
CA THR A 69 -4.27 -6.87 26.36
C THR A 69 -4.94 -7.35 27.65
N VAL A 70 -6.25 -7.14 27.79
CA VAL A 70 -7.07 -7.57 28.93
C VAL A 70 -7.26 -9.10 29.01
N GLY A 71 -7.06 -9.84 27.90
CA GLY A 71 -7.24 -11.30 27.83
C GLY A 71 -5.95 -12.09 27.57
N VAL A 72 -4.78 -11.44 27.68
CA VAL A 72 -3.48 -12.10 27.45
C VAL A 72 -3.06 -12.81 28.73
N THR A 73 -2.93 -14.13 28.65
CA THR A 73 -2.37 -14.93 29.76
C THR A 73 -0.85 -15.07 29.63
N VAL A 74 -0.18 -15.43 30.73
CA VAL A 74 1.27 -15.75 30.71
C VAL A 74 1.59 -16.87 29.71
N LYS A 75 0.67 -17.83 29.52
CA LYS A 75 0.79 -18.89 28.52
C LYS A 75 0.81 -18.34 27.09
N ASP A 76 -0.06 -17.35 26.81
CA ASP A 76 -0.11 -16.67 25.51
C ASP A 76 1.19 -15.88 25.26
N MET A 77 1.73 -15.21 26.29
CA MET A 77 3.01 -14.50 26.18
C MET A 77 4.17 -15.45 25.85
N ARG A 78 4.27 -16.58 26.57
CA ARG A 78 5.31 -17.59 26.31
C ARG A 78 5.21 -18.16 24.90
N ALA A 79 3.99 -18.42 24.40
CA ALA A 79 3.76 -18.89 23.04
C ALA A 79 4.20 -17.85 21.99
N GLY A 80 3.90 -16.56 22.22
CA GLY A 80 4.34 -15.46 21.35
C GLY A 80 5.85 -15.31 21.29
N ILE A 81 6.54 -15.38 22.44
CA ILE A 81 8.01 -15.34 22.52
C ILE A 81 8.62 -16.51 21.75
N ALA A 82 8.13 -17.74 21.95
CA ALA A 82 8.63 -18.91 21.25
C ALA A 82 8.44 -18.82 19.72
N ALA A 83 7.29 -18.31 19.26
CA ALA A 83 7.03 -18.08 17.84
C ALA A 83 7.97 -17.02 17.24
N ALA A 84 8.24 -15.93 17.97
CA ALA A 84 9.15 -14.88 17.53
C ALA A 84 10.59 -15.38 17.41
N ILE A 85 11.06 -16.19 18.38
CA ILE A 85 12.38 -16.83 18.35
C ILE A 85 12.49 -17.77 17.13
N ARG A 86 11.49 -18.64 16.91
CA ARG A 86 11.47 -19.54 15.73
C ARG A 86 11.53 -18.76 14.41
N ARG A 87 10.79 -17.66 14.28
CA ARG A 87 10.83 -16.82 13.06
C ARG A 87 12.20 -16.18 12.83
N LYS A 88 12.92 -15.87 13.91
CA LYS A 88 14.25 -15.25 13.85
C LYS A 88 15.35 -16.27 13.52
N HIS A 89 15.22 -17.51 14.00
CA HIS A 89 16.22 -18.57 13.82
C HIS A 89 15.90 -19.59 12.72
N GLY A 90 14.69 -19.59 12.16
CA GLY A 90 14.25 -20.45 11.06
C GLY A 90 14.56 -19.90 9.65
N ARG A 91 15.42 -18.88 9.53
CA ARG A 91 16.07 -18.51 8.27
C ARG A 91 17.39 -19.29 8.18
N GLY A 92 17.28 -20.55 7.78
CA GLY A 92 18.36 -21.43 7.35
C GLY A 92 17.88 -22.20 6.15
#